data_AF-A0A178V4K2-F1
#
_entry.id   AF-A0A178V4K2-F1
#
_cell.length_a   1.000
_cell.length_b   1.000
_cell.length_c   1.000
_cell.angle_alpha   90.00
_cell.angle_beta   90.00
_cell.angle_gamma   90.00
#
_symmetry.space_group_name_H-M   'P 1'
#
loop_
_entity.id
_entity.type
_entity.pdbx_description
1 polymer ?
#
loop_
_entity_poly.entity_id
_entity_poly.type
_entity_poly.pdbx_seq_one_letter_code
_entity_poly.pdbx_strand_id
1 'polypeptide(L)'
;MVRKRRVVVGITPDPCETKKKTKSKRRKRLSKEEEEEEEGTPLRGIFCLKTRQDMKIFEEKEDCFILDFDPNDSFDARKLSDSPASECDDDVAIVHEKGQVACRDFPHPRHLCLKFPFESSQHSSHCNQCYCYVCDVVAPCAYWTASFATPHCEALENSKWKPIRKLYRDLPAAGLRVTTKK
;
A
#
# COMPACT_ATOMS: atom_id res chain seq x y z
N MET A 1 28.72 -31.54 5.78
CA MET A 1 28.15 -30.28 6.32
C MET A 1 27.65 -29.43 5.16
N VAL A 2 26.35 -29.48 4.87
CA VAL A 2 25.75 -28.71 3.76
C VAL A 2 25.35 -27.34 4.29
N ARG A 3 26.04 -26.29 3.84
CA ARG A 3 25.66 -24.89 4.14
C ARG A 3 24.41 -24.55 3.33
N LYS A 4 23.23 -24.63 3.94
CA LYS A 4 21.98 -24.19 3.31
C LYS A 4 21.87 -22.66 3.40
N ARG A 5 21.82 -22.01 2.25
CA ARG A 5 21.54 -20.57 2.12
C ARG A 5 20.03 -20.36 2.25
N ARG A 6 19.62 -19.59 3.25
CA ARG A 6 18.23 -19.14 3.44
C ARG A 6 18.01 -17.91 2.55
N VAL A 7 16.99 -17.95 1.69
CA VAL A 7 16.66 -16.86 0.78
C VAL A 7 15.55 -16.03 1.43
N VAL A 8 15.84 -14.75 1.68
CA VAL A 8 14.84 -13.77 2.14
C VAL A 8 14.30 -13.10 0.89
N VAL A 9 13.00 -13.24 0.62
CA VAL A 9 12.33 -12.59 -0.50
C VAL A 9 11.52 -11.42 0.05
N GLY A 10 11.99 -10.20 -0.18
CA GLY A 10 11.19 -9.00 0.02
C GLY A 10 10.28 -8.78 -1.18
N ILE A 11 8.98 -8.62 -0.96
CA ILE A 11 8.04 -8.24 -2.02
C ILE A 11 8.04 -6.71 -2.09
N THR A 12 8.97 -6.16 -2.85
CA THR A 12 8.93 -4.75 -3.28
C THR A 12 8.00 -4.63 -4.49
N PRO A 13 7.07 -3.66 -4.55
CA PRO A 13 6.37 -3.35 -5.79
C PRO A 13 7.37 -2.85 -6.83
N ASP A 14 7.35 -3.46 -8.02
CA ASP A 14 8.29 -3.22 -9.11
C ASP A 14 8.27 -1.75 -9.60
N PRO A 15 9.42 -1.05 -9.64
CA PRO A 15 9.57 0.20 -10.38
C PRO A 15 9.61 -0.07 -11.89
N CYS A 16 8.89 0.72 -12.67
CA CYS A 16 8.94 0.71 -14.13
C CYS A 16 10.33 1.15 -14.64
N GLU A 17 11.07 0.24 -15.25
CA GLU A 17 12.44 0.44 -15.74
C GLU A 17 12.48 1.16 -17.12
N THR A 18 12.95 2.41 -17.17
CA THR A 18 13.45 3.02 -18.42
C THR A 18 14.98 2.97 -18.46
N LYS A 19 15.52 2.19 -19.41
CA LYS A 19 16.96 1.97 -19.60
C LYS A 19 17.68 3.22 -20.11
N LYS A 20 18.73 3.68 -19.41
CA LYS A 20 19.75 4.59 -19.98
C LYS A 20 21.16 4.06 -19.73
N LYS A 21 21.91 3.88 -20.82
CA LYS A 21 23.30 3.38 -20.87
C LYS A 21 24.26 4.36 -20.20
N THR A 22 25.07 3.88 -19.27
CA THR A 22 26.23 4.57 -18.71
C THR A 22 27.38 4.59 -19.72
N LYS A 23 27.90 5.79 -20.03
CA LYS A 23 29.18 5.96 -20.72
C LYS A 23 30.12 6.72 -19.79
N SER A 24 31.16 6.03 -19.34
CA SER A 24 32.27 6.59 -18.57
C SER A 24 32.97 7.71 -19.34
N LYS A 25 33.19 8.88 -18.72
CA LYS A 25 34.34 9.73 -19.06
C LYS A 25 34.66 10.80 -18.00
N ARG A 26 35.88 10.62 -17.45
CA ARG A 26 36.97 11.59 -17.22
C ARG A 26 36.64 12.91 -16.49
N ARG A 27 37.20 12.99 -15.28
CA ARG A 27 37.42 14.22 -14.48
C ARG A 27 38.02 15.34 -15.32
N LYS A 28 37.41 16.52 -15.28
CA LYS A 28 38.04 17.80 -15.64
C LYS A 28 37.76 18.81 -14.54
N ARG A 29 38.81 19.20 -13.80
CA ARG A 29 38.83 20.43 -13.03
C ARG A 29 38.84 21.59 -14.04
N LEU A 30 38.01 22.60 -13.84
CA LEU A 30 38.23 23.92 -14.44
C LEU A 30 37.74 25.00 -13.48
N SER A 31 38.57 26.02 -13.39
CA SER A 31 38.64 27.12 -12.44
C SER A 31 37.60 28.22 -12.67
N LYS A 32 37.32 28.92 -11.55
CA LYS A 32 36.89 30.31 -11.36
C LYS A 32 36.85 31.21 -12.62
N GLU A 33 35.75 31.94 -12.80
CA GLU A 33 35.70 33.40 -13.02
C GLU A 33 34.25 33.92 -12.97
N GLU A 34 34.14 35.23 -12.77
CA GLU A 34 33.09 35.99 -12.07
C GLU A 34 31.92 36.46 -12.97
N GLU A 35 30.80 36.72 -12.29
CA GLU A 35 29.69 37.65 -12.57
C GLU A 35 29.11 37.76 -14.00
N GLU A 36 27.82 37.39 -14.14
CA GLU A 36 26.84 38.27 -14.78
C GLU A 36 25.43 37.98 -14.25
N GLU A 37 24.70 39.05 -14.00
CA GLU A 37 23.38 39.15 -13.42
C GLU A 37 22.34 38.67 -14.45
N GLU A 38 21.70 37.52 -14.21
CA GLU A 38 20.41 37.19 -14.85
C GLU A 38 19.45 36.71 -13.76
N GLU A 39 18.26 37.30 -13.74
CA GLU A 39 17.14 37.06 -12.85
C GLU A 39 16.53 35.67 -13.07
N GLY A 40 17.33 34.63 -12.80
CA GLY A 40 16.91 33.24 -12.70
C GLY A 40 17.09 32.79 -11.26
N THR A 41 16.13 32.02 -10.72
CA THR A 41 16.28 31.40 -9.40
C THR A 41 17.65 30.71 -9.34
N PRO A 42 18.54 31.05 -8.38
CA PRO A 42 19.89 30.51 -8.36
C PRO A 42 19.84 28.99 -8.43
N LEU A 43 20.58 28.39 -9.38
CA LEU A 43 20.70 26.94 -9.50
C LEU A 43 21.34 26.40 -8.22
N ARG A 44 20.49 26.01 -7.25
CA ARG A 44 20.94 25.41 -5.99
C ARG A 44 21.64 24.10 -6.29
N GLY A 45 22.83 23.92 -5.73
CA GLY A 45 23.58 22.68 -5.88
C GLY A 45 22.79 21.52 -5.28
N ILE A 46 22.75 20.38 -5.98
CA ILE A 46 22.07 19.18 -5.47
C ILE A 46 22.91 18.63 -4.32
N PHE A 47 22.36 18.63 -3.11
CA PHE A 47 23.05 18.12 -1.93
C PHE A 47 22.68 16.66 -1.62
N CYS A 48 23.70 15.88 -1.26
CA CYS A 48 23.58 14.48 -0.85
C CYS A 48 23.78 14.34 0.67
N LEU A 49 22.73 13.99 1.38
CA LEU A 49 22.74 13.73 2.81
C LEU A 49 23.35 12.36 3.13
N LYS A 50 24.48 12.36 3.84
CA LYS A 50 25.23 11.14 4.18
C LYS A 50 24.78 10.48 5.47
N THR A 51 24.25 11.24 6.42
CA THR A 51 23.93 10.80 7.79
C THR A 51 22.58 11.35 8.22
N ARG A 52 21.85 10.58 9.02
CA ARG A 52 20.52 10.96 9.54
C ARG A 52 20.55 12.14 10.52
N GLN A 53 21.65 12.32 11.24
CA GLN A 53 21.80 13.37 12.25
C GLN A 53 21.76 14.76 11.62
N ASP A 54 22.18 14.88 10.37
CA ASP A 54 22.23 16.14 9.66
C ASP A 54 20.88 16.53 9.04
N MET A 55 19.89 15.63 9.02
CA MET A 55 18.57 15.87 8.42
C MET A 55 17.93 17.18 8.89
N LYS A 56 18.00 17.49 10.19
CA LYS A 56 17.45 18.72 10.78
C LYS A 56 18.14 19.99 10.28
N ILE A 57 19.45 19.92 10.01
CA ILE A 57 20.26 21.04 9.49
C ILE A 57 19.91 21.28 8.02
N PHE A 58 19.59 20.22 7.29
CA PHE A 58 19.25 20.31 5.86
C PHE A 58 17.81 20.72 5.63
N GLU A 59 16.86 20.30 6.47
CA GLU A 59 15.48 20.81 6.44
C GLU A 59 15.40 22.34 6.64
N GLU A 60 16.32 22.93 7.41
CA GLU A 60 16.38 24.39 7.60
C GLU A 60 17.01 25.14 6.41
N LYS A 61 17.89 24.47 5.65
CA LYS A 61 18.73 25.11 4.62
C LYS A 61 18.26 24.86 3.19
N GLU A 62 17.64 23.70 2.93
CA GLU A 62 17.31 23.26 1.59
C GLU A 62 15.94 22.57 1.53
N ASP A 63 15.12 23.00 0.57
CA ASP A 63 13.79 22.43 0.34
C ASP A 63 13.86 21.03 -0.32
N CYS A 64 14.99 20.68 -0.95
CA CYS A 64 15.18 19.43 -1.71
C CYS A 64 16.62 18.89 -1.60
N PHE A 65 16.83 17.78 -0.88
CA PHE A 65 18.11 17.06 -0.81
C PHE A 65 17.94 15.56 -1.11
N ILE A 66 19.00 14.93 -1.63
CA ILE A 66 19.03 13.50 -1.93
C ILE A 66 19.56 12.74 -0.71
N LEU A 67 18.88 11.69 -0.29
CA LEU A 67 19.38 10.80 0.77
C LEU A 67 20.33 9.78 0.15
N ASP A 68 21.56 9.71 0.66
CA ASP A 68 22.53 8.66 0.27
C ASP A 68 22.27 7.32 1.00
N PHE A 69 21.28 7.27 1.89
CA PHE A 69 20.86 6.09 2.64
C PHE A 69 19.36 5.82 2.45
N ASP A 70 18.95 4.56 2.54
CA ASP A 70 17.52 4.20 2.52
C ASP A 70 16.87 4.67 3.83
N PRO A 71 15.85 5.55 3.79
CA PRO A 71 15.09 5.97 4.97
C PRO A 71 14.57 4.81 5.82
N ASN A 72 14.46 3.61 5.26
CA ASN A 72 13.92 2.43 5.92
C ASN A 72 14.97 1.47 6.49
N ASP A 73 16.26 1.69 6.24
CA ASP A 73 17.35 0.74 6.57
C ASP A 73 17.59 0.57 8.08
N SER A 74 17.05 1.46 8.92
CA SER A 74 17.13 1.31 10.38
C SER A 74 16.21 0.22 10.95
N PHE A 75 15.33 -0.36 10.14
CA PHE A 75 14.47 -1.46 10.57
C PHE A 75 15.18 -2.78 10.28
N ASP A 76 16.05 -3.19 11.19
CA ASP A 76 16.83 -4.41 11.04
C ASP A 76 15.95 -5.64 11.28
N ALA A 77 15.28 -6.11 10.22
CA ALA A 77 14.47 -7.33 10.23
C ALA A 77 15.25 -8.56 10.75
N ARG A 78 16.58 -8.50 10.75
CA ARG A 78 17.47 -9.53 11.32
C ARG A 78 17.41 -9.63 12.84
N LYS A 79 16.94 -8.57 13.53
CA LYS A 79 16.83 -8.54 15.00
C LYS A 79 15.57 -9.24 15.54
N LEU A 80 14.66 -9.65 14.66
CA LEU A 80 13.43 -10.39 15.00
C LEU A 80 13.61 -11.92 14.92
N SER A 81 14.79 -12.39 14.49
CA SER A 81 15.10 -13.82 14.41
C SER A 81 15.63 -14.34 15.76
N ASP A 82 14.78 -14.50 16.77
CA ASP A 82 15.09 -15.41 17.89
C ASP A 82 13.81 -15.87 18.61
N SER A 83 13.24 -16.98 18.14
CA SER A 83 12.47 -17.91 18.98
C SER A 83 12.80 -19.34 18.55
N PRO A 84 13.17 -20.25 19.48
CA PRO A 84 13.64 -21.57 19.12
C PRO A 84 12.48 -22.53 18.76
N ALA A 85 12.61 -23.09 17.56
CA ALA A 85 12.16 -24.41 17.10
C ALA A 85 10.70 -24.85 17.32
N SER A 86 9.93 -24.85 16.23
CA SER A 86 9.05 -25.98 15.89
C SER A 86 9.53 -26.52 14.54
N GLU A 87 9.99 -27.77 14.55
CA GLU A 87 10.67 -28.44 13.45
C GLU A 87 9.66 -29.04 12.46
N CYS A 88 8.77 -28.22 11.89
CA CYS A 88 7.93 -28.60 10.74
C CYS A 88 7.12 -27.38 10.30
N ASP A 89 7.69 -26.51 9.47
CA ASP A 89 6.96 -26.04 8.28
C ASP A 89 7.88 -25.19 7.39
N ASP A 90 7.73 -25.32 6.07
CA ASP A 90 8.23 -24.36 5.08
C ASP A 90 7.35 -23.09 5.09
N ASP A 91 7.07 -22.55 6.29
CA ASP A 91 6.18 -21.42 6.49
C ASP A 91 6.88 -20.08 6.24
N VAL A 92 6.19 -19.21 5.49
CA VAL A 92 6.59 -17.82 5.29
C VAL A 92 5.91 -16.95 6.35
N ALA A 93 6.71 -16.30 7.21
CA ALA A 93 6.22 -15.35 8.20
C ALA A 93 6.29 -13.90 7.69
N ILE A 94 5.23 -13.12 7.91
CA ILE A 94 5.24 -11.68 7.67
C ILE A 94 6.04 -11.02 8.80
N VAL A 95 7.26 -10.55 8.50
CA VAL A 95 8.18 -9.97 9.49
C VAL A 95 7.86 -8.51 9.80
N HIS A 96 7.24 -7.79 8.86
CA HIS A 96 6.74 -6.44 9.09
C HIS A 96 5.68 -6.03 8.04
N GLU A 97 4.90 -5.00 8.37
CA GLU A 97 3.97 -4.32 7.47
C GLU A 97 4.26 -2.81 7.55
N LYS A 98 4.39 -2.10 6.42
CA LYS A 98 4.62 -0.66 6.41
C LYS A 98 3.62 0.03 5.48
N GLY A 99 2.94 1.05 6.00
CA GLY A 99 1.97 1.85 5.25
C GLY A 99 0.53 1.37 5.40
N GLN A 100 -0.38 1.93 4.60
CA GLN A 100 -1.80 1.55 4.56
C GLN A 100 -1.99 0.32 3.65
N VAL A 101 -2.76 -0.66 4.10
CA VAL A 101 -3.09 -1.86 3.33
C VAL A 101 -4.44 -1.67 2.65
N ALA A 102 -4.47 -1.74 1.31
CA ALA A 102 -5.65 -1.51 0.49
C ALA A 102 -6.92 -2.22 1.01
N CYS A 103 -6.80 -3.52 1.28
CA CYS A 103 -7.92 -4.38 1.67
C CYS A 103 -8.25 -4.38 3.18
N ARG A 104 -7.60 -3.50 3.95
CA ARG A 104 -7.82 -3.33 5.40
C ARG A 104 -8.21 -1.90 5.76
N ASP A 105 -7.55 -0.94 5.13
CA ASP A 105 -7.53 0.45 5.56
C ASP A 105 -8.32 1.38 4.61
N PHE A 106 -8.67 0.92 3.40
CA PHE A 106 -9.49 1.65 2.43
C PHE A 106 -10.84 0.97 2.17
N PRO A 107 -11.85 1.70 1.67
CA PRO A 107 -13.14 1.13 1.30
C PRO A 107 -12.99 -0.04 0.31
N HIS A 108 -13.45 -1.23 0.70
CA HIS A 108 -13.31 -2.45 -0.10
C HIS A 108 -14.60 -3.30 -0.06
N PRO A 109 -14.87 -4.10 -1.11
CA PRO A 109 -15.99 -5.03 -1.09
C PRO A 109 -15.69 -6.14 -0.09
N ARG A 110 -16.73 -6.66 0.56
CA ARG A 110 -16.56 -7.62 1.66
C ARG A 110 -15.72 -8.86 1.34
N HIS A 111 -15.84 -9.42 0.14
CA HIS A 111 -15.05 -10.60 -0.22
C HIS A 111 -13.53 -10.34 -0.30
N LEU A 112 -13.08 -9.08 -0.31
CA LEU A 112 -11.67 -8.70 -0.25
C LEU A 112 -11.22 -8.31 1.16
N CYS A 113 -12.08 -8.38 2.17
CA CYS A 113 -11.74 -7.93 3.52
C CYS A 113 -10.65 -8.82 4.15
N LEU A 114 -9.53 -8.21 4.53
CA LEU A 114 -8.45 -8.91 5.24
C LEU A 114 -8.73 -9.07 6.75
N LYS A 115 -9.57 -8.20 7.35
CA LYS A 115 -9.96 -8.34 8.77
C LYS A 115 -10.92 -9.52 8.98
N PHE A 116 -11.77 -9.78 8.01
CA PHE A 116 -12.72 -10.88 7.99
C PHE A 116 -12.55 -11.65 6.68
N PRO A 117 -11.53 -12.53 6.60
CA PRO A 117 -11.24 -13.29 5.39
C PRO A 117 -12.48 -14.06 4.95
N PHE A 118 -12.77 -14.02 3.65
CA PHE A 118 -14.03 -14.53 3.13
C PHE A 118 -14.18 -16.05 3.34
N GLU A 119 -13.08 -16.80 3.23
CA GLU A 119 -13.10 -18.27 3.32
C GLU A 119 -13.22 -18.81 4.76
N SER A 120 -12.80 -18.03 5.77
CA SER A 120 -12.74 -18.50 7.16
C SER A 120 -13.73 -17.81 8.09
N SER A 121 -14.23 -16.63 7.72
CA SER A 121 -15.16 -15.85 8.55
C SER A 121 -16.60 -16.01 8.07
N GLN A 122 -17.57 -15.81 8.98
CA GLN A 122 -18.97 -15.77 8.60
C GLN A 122 -19.21 -14.65 7.58
N HIS A 123 -19.86 -14.96 6.45
CA HIS A 123 -20.12 -13.99 5.39
C HIS A 123 -21.00 -12.80 5.83
N SER A 124 -21.60 -12.79 7.02
CA SER A 124 -22.28 -11.61 7.60
C SER A 124 -21.33 -10.57 8.23
N SER A 125 -20.15 -10.97 8.71
CA SER A 125 -19.23 -10.15 9.52
C SER A 125 -18.40 -9.14 8.72
N HIS A 126 -18.59 -7.84 8.92
CA HIS A 126 -17.90 -6.81 8.12
C HIS A 126 -17.07 -5.87 8.99
N CYS A 127 -16.07 -5.21 8.39
CA CYS A 127 -15.32 -4.15 9.04
C CYS A 127 -15.85 -2.77 8.63
N ASN A 128 -15.36 -1.72 9.30
CA ASN A 128 -15.80 -0.33 9.06
C ASN A 128 -15.49 0.19 7.64
N GLN A 129 -14.58 -0.46 6.91
CA GLN A 129 -14.23 -0.12 5.53
C GLN A 129 -14.93 -1.03 4.50
N CYS A 130 -15.73 -2.00 4.94
CA CYS A 130 -16.45 -2.86 4.00
C CYS A 130 -17.63 -2.13 3.38
N TYR A 131 -17.85 -2.35 2.10
CA TYR A 131 -19.08 -1.96 1.40
C TYR A 131 -19.76 -3.17 0.74
N CYS A 132 -21.05 -3.01 0.47
CA CYS A 132 -21.84 -3.98 -0.28
C CYS A 132 -21.52 -3.89 -1.77
N TYR A 133 -20.97 -4.96 -2.35
CA TYR A 133 -20.63 -5.02 -3.78
C TYR A 133 -21.82 -4.75 -4.70
N VAL A 134 -23.04 -5.15 -4.30
CA VAL A 134 -24.25 -5.01 -5.14
C VAL A 134 -24.82 -3.60 -5.09
N CYS A 135 -24.91 -3.01 -3.90
CA CYS A 135 -25.56 -1.71 -3.68
C CYS A 135 -24.59 -0.53 -3.69
N ASP A 136 -23.27 -0.76 -3.65
CA ASP A 136 -22.23 0.26 -3.51
C ASP A 136 -22.43 1.20 -2.30
N VAL A 137 -23.02 0.68 -1.22
CA VAL A 137 -23.18 1.38 0.07
C VAL A 137 -22.36 0.71 1.17
N VAL A 138 -22.02 1.45 2.23
CA VAL A 138 -21.32 0.93 3.41
C VAL A 138 -22.07 -0.30 3.96
N ALA A 139 -21.34 -1.36 4.31
CA ALA A 139 -21.92 -2.56 4.88
C ALA A 139 -22.38 -2.29 6.33
N PRO A 140 -23.52 -2.85 6.76
CA PRO A 140 -24.43 -3.72 6.01
C PRO A 140 -25.51 -2.92 5.25
N CYS A 141 -25.87 -3.37 4.04
CA CYS A 141 -27.03 -2.84 3.31
C CYS A 141 -28.36 -3.49 3.77
N ALA A 142 -29.51 -3.00 3.30
CA ALA A 142 -30.82 -3.57 3.64
C ALA A 142 -30.97 -5.08 3.32
N TYR A 143 -30.33 -5.55 2.25
CA TYR A 143 -30.36 -6.95 1.81
C TYR A 143 -29.11 -7.75 2.21
N TRP A 144 -28.38 -7.30 3.22
CA TRP A 144 -27.08 -7.87 3.59
C TRP A 144 -27.17 -9.36 3.91
N THR A 145 -28.03 -9.72 4.87
CA THR A 145 -28.28 -11.10 5.33
C THR A 145 -29.73 -11.51 5.09
N ALA A 146 -30.39 -10.91 4.10
CA ALA A 146 -31.80 -11.19 3.84
C ALA A 146 -31.99 -12.64 3.41
N SER A 147 -32.72 -13.44 4.21
CA SER A 147 -32.91 -14.87 3.98
C SER A 147 -33.80 -15.21 2.79
N PHE A 148 -34.67 -14.28 2.38
CA PHE A 148 -35.61 -14.47 1.27
C PHE A 148 -35.03 -14.15 -0.11
N ALA A 149 -33.83 -13.57 -0.17
CA ALA A 149 -33.13 -13.19 -1.39
C ALA A 149 -31.69 -13.72 -1.33
N THR A 150 -30.94 -13.63 -2.43
CA THR A 150 -29.50 -13.91 -2.38
C THR A 150 -28.81 -12.88 -1.47
N PRO A 151 -28.27 -13.27 -0.30
CA PRO A 151 -27.74 -12.32 0.66
C PRO A 151 -26.55 -11.57 0.08
N HIS A 152 -26.59 -10.24 0.10
CA HIS A 152 -25.54 -9.41 -0.53
C HIS A 152 -24.17 -9.55 0.14
N CYS A 153 -24.12 -10.11 1.35
CA CYS A 153 -22.90 -10.38 2.07
C CYS A 153 -22.03 -11.48 1.42
N GLU A 154 -22.63 -12.32 0.55
CA GLU A 154 -21.96 -13.35 -0.26
C GLU A 154 -21.54 -12.85 -1.65
N ALA A 155 -21.70 -11.55 -1.91
CA ALA A 155 -21.45 -10.97 -3.21
C ALA A 155 -19.96 -10.99 -3.57
N LEU A 156 -19.66 -11.66 -4.68
CA LEU A 156 -18.32 -11.85 -5.27
C LEU A 156 -18.25 -11.21 -6.66
N GLU A 157 -17.05 -10.91 -7.15
CA GLU A 157 -16.86 -10.48 -8.53
C GLU A 157 -16.91 -11.66 -9.51
N ASN A 158 -18.09 -12.24 -9.71
CA ASN A 158 -18.30 -13.34 -10.65
C ASN A 158 -19.48 -13.08 -11.60
N SER A 159 -19.67 -13.96 -12.57
CA SER A 159 -20.73 -13.85 -13.59
C SER A 159 -22.15 -13.85 -13.01
N LYS A 160 -22.35 -14.36 -11.79
CA LYS A 160 -23.65 -14.35 -11.10
C LYS A 160 -23.98 -12.96 -10.54
N TRP A 161 -23.03 -12.30 -9.89
CA TRP A 161 -23.26 -11.03 -9.20
C TRP A 161 -23.11 -9.80 -10.09
N LYS A 162 -22.30 -9.87 -11.16
CA LYS A 162 -22.12 -8.75 -12.10
C LYS A 162 -23.45 -8.25 -12.71
N PRO A 163 -24.36 -9.12 -13.21
CA PRO A 163 -25.67 -8.69 -13.68
C PRO A 163 -26.54 -8.10 -12.56
N ILE A 164 -26.56 -8.72 -11.38
CA ILE A 164 -27.33 -8.25 -10.23
C ILE A 164 -26.89 -6.82 -9.83
N ARG A 165 -25.57 -6.59 -9.72
CA ARG A 165 -25.02 -5.26 -9.43
C ARG A 165 -25.42 -4.22 -10.48
N LYS A 166 -25.42 -4.57 -11.77
CA LYS A 166 -25.90 -3.67 -12.82
C LYS A 166 -27.36 -3.30 -12.61
N LEU A 167 -28.23 -4.28 -12.37
CA LEU A 167 -29.65 -4.03 -12.09
C LEU A 167 -29.85 -3.08 -10.90
N TYR A 168 -29.11 -3.27 -9.80
CA TYR A 168 -29.22 -2.40 -8.63
C TYR A 168 -28.68 -0.97 -8.84
N ARG A 169 -27.77 -0.77 -9.80
CA ARG A 169 -27.27 0.56 -10.19
C ARG A 169 -28.16 1.26 -11.19
N ASP A 170 -28.73 0.50 -12.13
CA ASP A 170 -29.58 1.01 -13.19
C ASP A 170 -31.02 1.27 -12.69
N LEU A 171 -31.40 0.67 -11.55
CA LEU A 171 -32.59 1.07 -10.82
C LEU A 171 -32.44 2.54 -10.41
N PRO A 172 -33.35 3.44 -10.82
CA PRO A 172 -33.32 4.82 -10.35
C PRO A 172 -33.36 4.78 -8.84
N ALA A 173 -32.53 5.59 -8.18
CA ALA A 173 -32.43 5.69 -6.73
C ALA A 173 -33.78 6.08 -6.10
N ALA A 174 -34.70 5.12 -6.01
CA ALA A 174 -35.91 5.20 -5.24
C ALA A 174 -35.45 5.05 -3.80
N GLY A 175 -35.17 6.21 -3.20
CA GLY A 175 -34.59 6.34 -1.87
C GLY A 175 -35.30 5.48 -0.85
N LEU A 176 -34.62 4.44 -0.36
CA LEU A 176 -34.93 3.89 0.94
C LEU A 176 -34.29 4.80 1.99
N ARG A 177 -34.89 5.98 2.18
CA ARG A 177 -34.71 6.72 3.43
C ARG A 177 -35.27 5.82 4.52
N VAL A 178 -34.38 5.21 5.29
CA VAL A 178 -34.74 4.51 6.53
C VAL A 178 -35.40 5.56 7.42
N THR A 179 -36.73 5.55 7.49
CA THR A 179 -37.44 6.29 8.53
C THR A 179 -37.21 5.53 9.84
N THR A 180 -36.21 5.98 10.61
CA THR A 180 -36.13 5.65 12.03
C THR A 180 -37.36 6.27 12.69
N LYS A 181 -38.34 5.42 13.02
CA LYS A 181 -39.48 5.80 13.86
C LYS A 181 -38.98 5.85 15.31
N LYS A 182 -39.06 7.02 15.91
CA LYS A 182 -38.76 7.30 17.32
C LYS A 182 -39.93 6.88 18.20
#